data_AF-S3MMS8-F1
#
_entry.id   AF-S3MMS8-F1
#
_cell.length_a   1.000
_cell.length_b   1.000
_cell.length_c   1.000
_cell.angle_alpha   90.00
_cell.angle_beta   90.00
_cell.angle_gamma   90.00
#
_symmetry.space_group_name_H-M   'P 1'
#
loop_
_entity.id
_entity.type
_entity.pdbx_description
1 polymer ?
#
loop_
_entity_poly.entity_id
_entity_poly.type
_entity_poly.pdbx_seq_one_letter_code
_entity_poly.pdbx_strand_id
1 'polypeptide(L)' 'GTMSDDQLDLSDIPEITDWSNAVRHGQFYRPVKQQTSVRLDADVLAWLKAQGKGYQTRMNKILREAMMEDLKNHP' A
#
# COMPACT_ATOMS: atom_id res chain seq x y z
N GLY A 1 -31.60 -26.91 13.09
CA GLY A 1 -32.20 -25.89 13.96
C GLY A 1 -31.23 -24.73 14.01
N THR A 2 -31.70 -23.52 13.76
CA THR A 2 -30.90 -22.29 13.90
C THR A 2 -31.00 -21.84 15.35
N MET A 3 -29.88 -21.67 16.03
CA MET A 3 -29.87 -21.07 17.37
C MET A 3 -30.26 -19.59 17.27
N SER A 4 -31.10 -19.13 18.19
CA SER A 4 -31.50 -17.71 18.28
C SER A 4 -30.36 -16.87 18.85
N ASP A 5 -30.19 -15.65 18.33
CA ASP A 5 -29.16 -14.67 18.75
C ASP A 5 -29.13 -14.43 20.27
N ASP A 6 -30.25 -14.62 20.97
CA ASP A 6 -30.36 -14.46 22.43
C ASP A 6 -29.50 -15.43 23.26
N GLN A 7 -28.90 -16.46 22.63
CA GLN A 7 -27.98 -17.39 23.30
C GLN A 7 -26.50 -17.01 23.12
N LEU A 8 -26.19 -15.90 22.44
CA LEU A 8 -24.83 -15.43 22.23
C LEU A 8 -24.36 -14.65 23.46
N ASP A 9 -23.49 -15.27 24.26
CA ASP A 9 -22.81 -14.61 25.36
C ASP A 9 -21.76 -13.63 24.82
N LEU A 10 -22.08 -12.33 24.86
CA LEU A 10 -21.20 -11.23 24.43
C LEU A 10 -20.37 -10.65 25.58
N SER A 11 -20.37 -11.30 26.75
CA SER A 11 -19.68 -10.83 27.96
C SER A 11 -18.17 -10.65 27.78
N ASP A 12 -17.55 -11.42 26.88
CA ASP A 12 -16.11 -11.35 26.58
C ASP A 12 -15.76 -10.25 25.55
N ILE A 13 -16.72 -9.87 24.70
CA ILE A 13 -16.51 -8.94 23.58
C ILE A 13 -17.58 -7.86 23.65
N PRO A 14 -17.38 -6.81 24.46
CA PRO A 14 -18.34 -5.72 24.53
C PRO A 14 -18.49 -5.06 23.16
N GLU A 15 -19.73 -4.74 22.80
CA GLU A 15 -20.05 -4.04 21.55
C GLU A 15 -19.35 -2.68 21.53
N ILE A 16 -18.49 -2.43 20.54
CA ILE A 16 -17.86 -1.12 20.35
C ILE A 16 -18.92 -0.13 19.85
N THR A 17 -19.42 0.69 20.77
CA THR A 17 -20.33 1.81 20.47
C THR A 17 -19.57 3.12 20.26
N ASP A 18 -18.34 3.24 20.81
CA ASP A 18 -17.47 4.41 20.65
C ASP A 18 -16.39 4.17 19.58
N TRP A 19 -16.58 4.79 18.42
CA TRP A 19 -15.63 4.76 17.30
C TRP A 19 -14.69 5.96 17.29
N SER A 20 -14.65 6.74 18.38
CA SER A 20 -13.90 7.99 18.46
C SER A 20 -12.38 7.77 18.41
N ASN A 21 -11.91 6.63 18.94
CA ASN A 21 -10.52 6.17 18.87
C ASN A 21 -10.25 5.20 17.71
N ALA A 22 -11.24 4.92 16.85
CA ALA A 22 -10.98 4.20 15.61
C ALA A 22 -10.10 5.11 14.76
N VAL A 23 -8.81 4.77 14.68
CA VAL A 23 -7.82 5.48 13.88
C VAL A 23 -8.41 5.70 12.49
N ARG A 24 -8.90 6.92 12.23
CA ARG A 24 -9.28 7.34 10.89
C ARG A 24 -7.99 7.32 10.09
N HIS A 25 -7.79 6.21 9.40
CA HIS A 25 -6.69 5.99 8.49
C HIS A 25 -6.80 6.91 7.26
N GLY A 26 -6.79 8.22 7.46
CA GLY A 26 -6.70 9.26 6.44
C GLY A 26 -5.27 9.50 5.95
N GLN A 27 -4.31 8.66 6.34
CA GLN A 27 -2.89 8.80 5.97
C GLN A 27 -2.36 7.65 5.10
N PHE A 28 -3.24 6.78 4.59
CA PHE A 28 -2.81 5.86 3.54
C PHE A 28 -2.77 6.60 2.22
N TYR A 29 -1.63 7.24 1.93
CA TYR A 29 -1.20 7.43 0.55
C TYR A 29 -1.14 6.02 -0.08
N ARG A 30 -2.23 5.62 -0.74
CA ARG A 30 -2.28 4.44 -1.60
C ARG A 30 -1.90 4.94 -2.99
N PRO A 31 -0.63 4.83 -3.41
CA PRO A 31 -0.31 5.05 -4.81
C PRO A 31 -1.13 4.03 -5.59
N VAL A 32 -2.15 4.50 -6.31
CA VAL A 32 -2.90 3.68 -7.26
C VAL A 32 -1.87 3.27 -8.29
N LYS A 33 -1.40 2.02 -8.21
CA LYS A 33 -0.41 1.50 -9.16
C LYS A 33 -1.11 1.39 -10.50
N GLN A 34 -0.95 2.39 -11.35
CA GLN A 34 -1.44 2.36 -12.70
C GLN A 34 -0.55 1.41 -13.50
N GLN A 35 -1.14 0.36 -14.06
CA GLN A 35 -0.45 -0.54 -14.97
C GLN A 35 -0.21 0.20 -16.29
N THR A 36 0.98 0.78 -16.43
CA THR A 36 1.42 1.46 -17.66
C THR A 36 2.55 0.66 -18.29
N SER A 37 2.53 0.54 -19.63
CA SER A 37 3.64 -0.04 -20.39
C SER A 37 4.62 1.08 -20.74
N VAL A 38 5.76 1.13 -20.04
CA VAL A 38 6.85 2.07 -20.30
C VAL A 38 7.98 1.32 -21.00
N ARG A 39 8.62 1.96 -21.98
CA ARG A 39 9.87 1.44 -22.56
C ARG A 39 11.04 1.87 -21.69
N LEU A 40 11.81 0.91 -21.20
CA LEU A 40 13.10 1.14 -20.56
C LEU A 40 14.21 0.67 -21.48
N ASP A 41 15.37 1.32 -21.38
CA ASP A 41 16.61 0.86 -22.00
C ASP A 41 16.98 -0.56 -21.53
N ALA A 42 17.58 -1.32 -22.45
CA ALA A 42 17.86 -2.73 -22.25
C ALA A 42 18.91 -2.96 -21.14
N ASP A 43 19.92 -2.08 -21.06
CA ASP A 43 20.96 -2.07 -20.03
C ASP A 43 20.39 -1.78 -18.64
N VAL A 44 19.51 -0.78 -18.49
CA VAL A 44 18.84 -0.49 -17.21
C VAL A 44 17.98 -1.67 -16.77
N LEU A 45 17.25 -2.30 -17.68
CA LEU A 45 16.44 -3.47 -17.37
C LEU A 45 17.32 -4.68 -16.98
N ALA A 46 18.45 -4.87 -17.66
CA ALA A 46 19.41 -5.94 -17.35
C ALA A 46 20.03 -5.73 -15.96
N TRP A 47 20.43 -4.51 -15.63
CA TRP A 47 20.94 -4.14 -14.31
C TRP A 47 19.90 -4.39 -13.21
N LEU A 48 18.66 -3.95 -13.41
CA LEU A 48 17.56 -4.18 -12.46
C LEU A 48 17.29 -5.67 -12.24
N LYS A 49 17.31 -6.47 -13.31
CA LYS A 49 17.14 -7.93 -13.23
C LYS A 49 18.32 -8.64 -12.58
N ALA A 50 19.55 -8.16 -12.77
CA ALA A 50 20.76 -8.73 -12.18
C ALA A 50 20.71 -8.72 -10.64
N GLN A 51 19.98 -7.79 -10.04
CA GLN A 51 19.81 -7.72 -8.59
C GLN A 51 18.76 -8.70 -8.03
N GLY A 52 18.17 -9.56 -8.86
CA GLY A 52 17.30 -10.66 -8.45
C GLY A 52 15.79 -10.36 -8.46
N LYS A 53 15.03 -11.20 -7.77
CA LYS A 53 13.56 -11.12 -7.73
C LYS A 53 13.09 -9.78 -7.13
N GLY A 54 11.99 -9.23 -7.66
CA GLY A 54 11.43 -7.96 -7.19
C GLY A 54 11.99 -6.69 -7.86
N TYR A 55 12.63 -6.82 -9.03
CA TYR A 55 13.14 -5.68 -9.80
C TYR A 55 12.05 -4.63 -10.11
N GLN A 56 10.79 -5.05 -10.33
CA GLN A 56 9.66 -4.13 -10.56
C GLN A 56 9.37 -3.25 -9.34
N THR A 57 9.41 -3.83 -8.14
CA THR A 57 9.22 -3.08 -6.88
C THR A 57 10.35 -2.09 -6.66
N ARG A 58 11.59 -2.49 -6.98
CA ARG A 58 12.77 -1.61 -6.91
C ARG A 58 12.72 -0.48 -7.92
N MET A 59 12.35 -0.78 -9.16
CA MET A 59 12.13 0.22 -10.21
C MET A 59 11.12 1.27 -9.76
N ASN A 60 9.99 0.86 -9.19
CA ASN A 60 8.99 1.79 -8.65
C ASN A 60 9.54 2.62 -7.47
N LYS A 61 10.39 2.04 -6.62
CA LYS A 61 11.02 2.76 -5.52
C LYS A 61 11.96 3.86 -6.05
N ILE A 62 12.85 3.52 -6.98
CA ILE A 62 13.80 4.46 -7.61
C ILE A 62 13.05 5.61 -8.28
N LEU A 63 12.01 5.30 -9.06
CA LEU A 63 11.19 6.32 -9.72
C LEU A 63 10.49 7.25 -8.72
N ARG A 64 10.00 6.70 -7.60
CA ARG A 64 9.39 7.52 -6.54
C ARG A 64 10.43 8.43 -5.87
N GLU A 65 11.62 7.92 -5.59
CA GLU A 65 12.71 8.71 -4.98
C GLU A 65 13.08 9.88 -5.91
N ALA A 66 13.35 9.60 -7.19
CA ALA A 66 13.66 10.62 -8.18
C ALA A 66 12.53 11.67 -8.33
N MET A 67 11.26 11.24 -8.36
CA MET A 67 10.11 12.15 -8.39
C MET A 67 10.06 13.07 -7.17
N MET A 68 10.29 12.52 -5.97
CA MET A 68 10.27 13.30 -4.72
C MET A 68 11.44 14.27 -4.64
N GLU A 69 12.60 13.93 -5.20
CA GLU A 69 13.75 14.82 -5.32
C GLU A 69 13.48 15.96 -6.31
N ASP A 70 12.89 15.66 -7.47
CA ASP A 70 12.50 16.68 -8.47
C ASP A 70 11.50 17.69 -7.90
N LEU A 71 10.46 17.22 -7.21
CA LEU A 71 9.47 18.05 -6.51
C LEU A 71 10.08 18.97 -5.44
N LYS A 72 11.21 18.58 -4.82
CA LYS A 72 11.90 19.44 -3.86
C LYS A 72 12.75 20.51 -4.53
N ASN A 73 13.25 20.23 -5.73
CA ASN A 73 14.14 21.12 -6.48
C ASN A 73 13.36 22.14 -7.35
N HIS A 74 12.08 21.89 -7.64
CA HIS A 74 11.16 22.83 -8.29
C HIS A 74 9.96 23.16 -7.37
N PRO A 75 10.03 24.22 -6.54
CA PRO A 75 8.89 24.71 -5.77
C PRO A 75 7.83 25.41 -6.63
#